data_AF-J0N5V3-F1
#
_entry.id   AF-J0N5V3-F1
#
_cell.length_a   1.000
_cell.length_b   1.000
_cell.length_c   1.000
_cell.angle_alpha   90.00
_cell.angle_beta   90.00
_cell.angle_gamma   90.00
#
_symmetry.space_group_name_H-M   'P 1'
#
loop_
_entity.id
_entity.type
_entity.pdbx_description
1 polymer ?
#
loop_
_entity_poly.entity_id
_entity_poly.type
_entity_poly.pdbx_seq_one_letter_code
_entity_poly.pdbx_strand_id
1 'polypeptide(L)'
;MTSILEEFAYGNLSPEVRSFRYDSEYEEVMRVLSLNEEHLLARLNEEDKRLFENYMGTQKELNKLTAVGNLVYGYRLGLTMTAEAFVGMEDLF
;
A
#
# COMPACT_ATOMS: atom_id res chain seq x y z
N MET A 1 1.07 7.08 -20.17
CA MET A 1 2.21 7.56 -19.38
C MET A 1 1.79 7.53 -17.93
N THR A 2 2.43 6.69 -17.11
CA THR A 2 2.27 6.72 -15.64
C THR A 2 2.90 8.01 -15.10
N SER A 3 2.24 8.63 -14.12
CA SER A 3 2.71 9.85 -13.47
C SER A 3 3.89 9.56 -12.55
N ILE A 4 4.74 10.56 -12.28
CA ILE A 4 5.87 10.44 -11.35
C ILE A 4 5.45 9.94 -9.96
N LEU A 5 4.22 10.26 -9.52
CA LEU A 5 3.67 9.80 -8.25
C LEU A 5 3.30 8.32 -8.28
N GLU A 6 2.81 7.81 -9.41
CA GLU A 6 2.56 6.38 -9.59
C GLU A 6 3.87 5.61 -9.67
N GLU A 7 4.87 6.11 -10.40
CA GLU A 7 6.21 5.52 -10.46
C GLU A 7 6.87 5.46 -9.07
N PHE A 8 6.71 6.53 -8.28
CA PHE A 8 7.14 6.55 -6.89
C PHE A 8 6.36 5.55 -6.02
N ALA A 9 5.03 5.49 -6.15
CA ALA A 9 4.17 4.58 -5.40
C ALA A 9 4.47 3.09 -5.68
N TYR A 10 4.84 2.77 -6.92
CA TYR A 10 5.28 1.44 -7.31
C TYR A 10 6.70 1.09 -6.84
N GLY A 11 7.43 2.06 -6.27
CA GLY A 11 8.81 1.88 -5.82
C GLY A 11 9.85 1.97 -6.94
N ASN A 12 9.47 2.42 -8.14
CA ASN A 12 10.39 2.61 -9.26
C ASN A 12 11.33 3.82 -9.06
N LEU A 13 10.95 4.73 -8.15
CA LEU A 13 11.74 5.87 -7.71
C LEU A 13 11.98 5.70 -6.19
N SER A 14 13.13 5.15 -5.79
CA SER A 14 13.40 4.86 -4.38
C SER A 14 14.37 5.89 -3.76
N PRO A 15 13.91 6.78 -2.86
CA PRO A 15 14.77 7.38 -1.85
C PRO A 15 15.01 6.32 -0.78
N GLU A 16 16.26 5.91 -0.60
CA GLU A 16 16.78 4.94 0.38
C GLU A 16 15.71 4.13 1.15
N VAL A 17 15.55 2.86 0.76
CA VAL A 17 14.61 1.91 1.38
C VAL A 17 14.82 1.88 2.89
N ARG A 18 13.97 2.59 3.65
CA ARG A 18 13.86 2.38 5.09
C ARG A 18 13.32 0.98 5.30
N SER A 19 14.18 0.08 5.78
CA SER A 19 13.76 -1.24 6.22
C SER A 19 12.69 -1.12 7.30
N PHE A 20 11.71 -2.01 7.27
CA PHE A 20 10.72 -2.14 8.34
C PHE A 20 11.43 -2.28 9.69
N ARG A 21 10.88 -1.66 10.74
CA ARG A 21 11.36 -1.90 12.11
C ARG A 21 10.87 -3.29 12.52
N TYR A 22 11.83 -4.15 12.84
CA TYR A 22 11.59 -5.37 13.61
C TYR A 22 10.92 -5.02 14.95
N ASP A 23 10.00 -5.86 15.42
CA ASP A 23 9.12 -5.70 16.60
C ASP A 23 8.00 -4.65 16.45
N SER A 24 7.51 -4.42 15.24
CA SER A 24 6.35 -3.55 15.01
C SER A 24 5.02 -4.30 15.10
N GLU A 25 3.93 -3.60 15.43
CA GLU A 25 2.55 -4.13 15.33
C GLU A 25 2.28 -4.74 13.95
N TYR A 26 2.89 -4.16 12.91
CA TYR A 26 2.84 -4.68 11.55
C TYR A 26 3.44 -6.09 11.42
N GLU A 27 4.60 -6.35 12.03
CA GLU A 27 5.23 -7.67 12.01
C GLU A 27 4.36 -8.73 12.69
N GLU A 28 3.75 -8.40 13.82
CA GLU A 28 2.88 -9.33 14.54
C GLU A 28 1.62 -9.65 13.73
N VAL A 29 0.99 -8.65 13.12
CA VAL A 29 -0.18 -8.87 12.24
C VAL A 29 0.21 -9.71 11.02
N MET A 30 1.38 -9.44 10.41
CA MET A 30 1.89 -10.24 9.30
C MET A 30 2.15 -11.69 9.69
N ARG A 31 2.71 -11.93 10.88
CA ARG A 31 2.95 -13.28 11.41
C ARG A 31 1.64 -14.04 11.60
N VAL A 32 0.63 -13.41 12.20
CA VAL A 32 -0.70 -14.00 12.38
C VAL A 32 -1.37 -14.29 11.03
N LEU A 33 -1.25 -13.39 10.06
CA LEU A 33 -1.76 -13.61 8.71
C LEU A 33 -1.13 -14.86 8.06
N SER A 34 0.20 -14.99 8.12
CA SER A 34 0.92 -16.13 7.55
C SER A 34 0.53 -17.46 8.22
N LEU A 35 0.35 -17.48 9.55
CA LEU A 35 -0.10 -18.68 10.25
C LEU A 35 -1.53 -19.08 9.85
N ASN A 36 -2.44 -18.11 9.73
CA ASN A 36 -3.81 -18.37 9.29
C ASN A 36 -3.85 -18.89 7.85
N GLU A 37 -3.00 -18.35 6.96
CA GLU A 37 -2.86 -18.81 5.58
C GLU A 37 -2.37 -20.27 5.52
N GLU A 38 -1.34 -20.61 6.29
CA GLU A 38 -0.82 -21.99 6.38
C GLU A 38 -1.90 -22.98 6.86
N HIS A 39 -2.60 -22.61 7.94
CA HIS A 39 -3.69 -23.44 8.48
C HIS A 39 -4.85 -23.60 7.50
N LEU A 40 -5.16 -22.57 6.72
CA LEU A 40 -6.21 -22.62 5.72
C LEU A 40 -5.79 -23.54 4.56
N LEU A 41 -4.59 -23.35 4.00
CA LEU A 41 -4.04 -24.16 2.91
C LEU A 41 -3.98 -25.65 3.25
N ALA A 42 -3.71 -26.00 4.51
CA ALA A 42 -3.70 -27.39 4.96
C ALA A 42 -5.09 -28.07 4.94
N ARG A 43 -6.18 -27.30 4.94
CA ARG A 43 -7.57 -27.80 4.97
C ARG A 43 -8.23 -27.84 3.59
N LEU A 44 -7.67 -27.12 2.62
CA LEU A 44 -8.21 -27.03 1.27
C LEU A 44 -7.77 -28.25 0.43
N ASN A 45 -8.64 -28.69 -0.48
CA ASN A 45 -8.27 -29.64 -1.52
C ASN A 45 -7.54 -28.91 -2.67
N GLU A 46 -7.01 -29.66 -3.65
CA GLU A 46 -6.21 -29.08 -4.75
C GLU A 46 -7.00 -28.13 -5.69
N GLU A 47 -8.31 -28.29 -5.80
CA GLU A 47 -9.14 -27.33 -6.56
C GLU A 47 -9.32 -26.02 -5.77
N ASP A 48 -9.67 -26.13 -4.50
CA ASP A 48 -9.86 -24.99 -3.61
C ASP A 48 -8.55 -24.21 -3.40
N LYS A 49 -7.40 -24.90 -3.33
CA LYS A 49 -6.08 -24.25 -3.25
C LYS A 49 -5.82 -23.36 -4.48
N ARG A 50 -6.08 -23.86 -5.68
CA ARG A 50 -5.90 -23.07 -6.92
C ARG A 50 -6.83 -21.86 -6.96
N LEU A 51 -8.08 -22.03 -6.51
CA LEU A 51 -9.02 -20.93 -6.38
C LEU A 51 -8.52 -19.88 -5.37
N PHE A 52 -8.02 -20.34 -4.22
CA PHE A 52 -7.50 -19.48 -3.16
C PHE A 52 -6.23 -18.74 -3.59
N GLU A 53 -5.29 -19.39 -4.27
CA GLU A 53 -4.09 -18.76 -4.84
C GLU A 53 -4.46 -17.67 -5.85
N ASN A 54 -5.41 -17.93 -6.74
CA ASN A 54 -5.90 -16.93 -7.69
C ASN A 54 -6.59 -15.75 -6.99
N TYR A 55 -7.39 -16.03 -5.95
CA TYR A 55 -8.00 -15.01 -5.10
C TYR A 55 -6.94 -14.13 -4.43
N MET A 56 -5.93 -14.73 -3.78
CA MET A 56 -4.83 -14.02 -3.13
C MET A 56 -4.02 -13.19 -4.12
N GLY A 57 -3.76 -13.72 -5.32
CA GLY A 57 -3.11 -12.98 -6.40
C GLY A 57 -3.90 -11.73 -6.81
N THR A 58 -5.20 -11.89 -7.05
CA THR A 58 -6.09 -10.78 -7.44
C THR A 58 -6.25 -9.76 -6.30
N GLN A 59 -6.40 -10.21 -5.06
CA GLN A 59 -6.49 -9.35 -3.88
C GLN A 59 -5.20 -8.55 -3.68
N LYS A 60 -4.03 -9.16 -3.89
CA LYS A 60 -2.73 -8.47 -3.83
C LYS A 60 -2.62 -7.37 -4.88
N GLU A 61 -3.06 -7.63 -6.11
CA GLU A 61 -3.08 -6.62 -7.18
C GLU A 61 -4.05 -5.48 -6.85
N LEU A 62 -5.26 -5.80 -6.37
CA LEU A 62 -6.23 -4.80 -5.91
C LEU A 62 -5.64 -3.93 -4.79
N ASN A 63 -5.04 -4.55 -3.76
CA ASN A 63 -4.40 -3.82 -2.66
C ASN A 63 -3.29 -2.89 -3.15
N LYS A 64 -2.49 -3.33 -4.14
CA LYS A 64 -1.45 -2.52 -4.77
C LYS A 64 -2.06 -1.29 -5.48
N LEU A 65 -3.10 -1.50 -6.28
CA LEU A 65 -3.79 -0.40 -6.99
C LEU A 65 -4.42 0.59 -6.01
N THR A 66 -5.08 0.10 -4.95
CA THR A 66 -5.67 0.93 -3.89
C THR A 66 -4.59 1.74 -3.16
N ALA A 67 -3.47 1.11 -2.78
CA ALA A 67 -2.38 1.80 -2.10
C ALA A 67 -1.79 2.94 -2.95
N VAL A 68 -1.58 2.68 -4.24
CA VAL A 68 -1.10 3.69 -5.20
C VAL A 68 -2.10 4.83 -5.35
N GLY A 69 -3.38 4.51 -5.53
CA GLY A 69 -4.46 5.50 -5.63
C GLY A 69 -4.53 6.38 -4.38
N ASN A 70 -4.49 5.78 -3.19
CA ASN A 70 -4.51 6.49 -1.92
C ASN A 70 -3.27 7.38 -1.74
N LEU A 71 -2.08 6.92 -2.14
CA LEU A 71 -0.86 7.73 -2.09
C LEU A 71 -0.97 8.95 -3.00
N VAL A 72 -1.37 8.76 -4.27
CA VAL A 72 -1.52 9.84 -5.24
C VAL A 72 -2.56 10.85 -4.76
N TYR A 73 -3.70 10.36 -4.28
CA TYR A 73 -4.76 11.22 -3.75
C TYR A 73 -4.28 11.99 -2.51
N GLY A 74 -3.70 11.31 -1.53
CA GLY A 74 -3.21 11.93 -0.30
C GLY A 74 -2.12 12.97 -0.56
N TYR A 75 -1.21 12.69 -1.49
CA TYR A 75 -0.16 13.64 -1.87
C TYR A 75 -0.74 14.89 -2.54
N ARG A 76 -1.66 14.73 -3.49
CA ARG A 76 -2.35 15.85 -4.14
C ARG A 76 -3.13 16.67 -3.13
N LEU A 77 -3.87 16.01 -2.24
CA LEU A 77 -4.64 16.67 -1.18
C LEU A 77 -3.72 17.49 -0.25
N GLY A 78 -2.60 16.89 0.18
CA GLY A 78 -1.62 17.58 1.02
C GLY A 78 -1.02 18.82 0.34
N LEU A 79 -0.71 18.73 -0.96
CA LEU A 79 -0.25 19.88 -1.74
C LEU A 79 -1.34 20.96 -1.88
N THR A 80 -2.60 20.57 -2.10
CA THR A 80 -3.72 21.53 -2.18
C THR A 80 -3.90 22.26 -0.85
N MET A 81 -3.91 21.54 0.27
CA MET A 81 -4.00 22.16 1.61
C MET A 81 -2.80 23.06 1.90
N THR A 82 -1.60 22.65 1.50
CA THR A 82 -0.39 23.47 1.63
C THR A 82 -0.53 24.74 0.80
N ALA A 83 -0.91 24.64 -0.47
CA ALA A 83 -1.13 25.79 -1.33
C ALA A 83 -2.20 26.73 -0.76
N GLU A 84 -3.32 26.21 -0.24
CA GLU A 84 -4.34 27.01 0.43
C GLU A 84 -3.78 27.79 1.63
N ALA A 85 -3.00 27.13 2.49
CA ALA A 85 -2.38 27.76 3.66
C ALA A 85 -1.39 28.88 3.29
N PHE A 86 -0.69 28.75 2.16
CA PHE A 86 0.28 29.75 1.68
C PHE A 86 -0.34 30.84 0.80
N VAL A 87 -1.30 30.51 -0.06
CA VAL A 87 -2.00 31.47 -0.94
C VAL A 87 -2.99 32.32 -0.15
N GLY A 88 -3.49 31.84 0.99
CA GLY A 88 -4.26 32.64 1.96
C GLY A 88 -3.43 33.61 2.81
N MET A 89 -2.09 33.65 2.66
CA MET A 89 -1.20 34.59 3.37
C MET A 89 -0.97 35.92 2.63
N GLU A 90 -1.76 36.26 1.61
CA GLU A 90 -1.72 37.63 1.04
C GLU A 90 -2.14 38.72 2.05
N ASP A 91 -2.77 38.35 3.18
CA ASP A 91 -3.13 39.26 4.28
C ASP A 91 -2.17 39.25 5.49
N LEU A 92 -1.04 38.53 5.44
CA LEU A 92 -0.15 38.32 6.59
C LEU A 92 1.28 38.88 6.48
N PHE A 93 1.56 39.71 5.46
CA PHE A 93 2.76 40.55 5.41
C PHE A 93 2.44 41.98 4.97
#